data_AF-A0A815WS12-F1
#
_entry.id   AF-A0A815WS12-F1
#
_cell.length_a   1.000
_cell.length_b   1.000
_cell.length_c   1.000
_cell.angle_alpha   90.00
_cell.angle_beta   90.00
_cell.angle_gamma   90.00
#
_symmetry.space_group_name_H-M   'P 1'
#
loop_
_entity.id
_entity.type
_entity.pdbx_description
1 polymer ?
#
loop_
_entity_poly.entity_id
_entity_poly.type
_entity_poly.pdbx_seq_one_letter_code
_entity_poly.pdbx_strand_id
1 'polypeptide(L)'
;STTGYSPYQLLFGREPRLPTDKPASAFTFRKPNDYYEQLRKNVKLMHRYAHENMTNRQNQYKKHYDKHRSDPRYSINDRVLIRKHGLKNKLDPKYSVTPQIIVREEHPVYIVKDEITQSETRVHINDIRPIYVQNRTNRLKEQNKH
;
A
#
# COMPACT_ATOMS: atom_id res chain seq x y z
N SER A 1 -5.29 14.52 -6.07
CA SER A 1 -3.84 14.52 -5.86
C SER A 1 -3.53 14.71 -4.37
N THR A 2 -2.56 14.01 -3.80
CA THR A 2 -2.18 14.10 -2.37
C THR A 2 -1.67 15.50 -1.99
N THR A 3 -0.92 16.13 -2.89
CA THR A 3 -0.34 17.48 -2.68
C THR A 3 -1.31 18.61 -3.07
N GLY A 4 -2.35 18.33 -3.85
CA GLY A 4 -3.27 19.33 -4.39
C GLY A 4 -2.75 20.09 -5.62
N TYR A 5 -1.48 19.90 -6.01
CA TYR A 5 -0.87 20.54 -7.18
C TYR A 5 -0.33 19.49 -8.16
N SER A 6 -0.23 19.87 -9.43
CA SER A 6 0.48 19.08 -10.45
C SER A 6 2.00 19.17 -10.26
N PRO A 7 2.78 18.17 -10.72
CA PRO A 7 4.24 18.24 -10.70
C PRO A 7 4.78 19.49 -11.42
N TYR A 8 4.15 19.88 -12.54
CA TYR A 8 4.52 21.08 -13.29
C TYR A 8 4.37 22.36 -12.43
N GLN A 9 3.25 22.51 -11.71
CA GLN A 9 3.03 23.68 -10.84
C GLN A 9 4.03 23.75 -9.69
N LEU A 10 4.44 22.61 -9.12
CA LEU A 10 5.45 22.60 -8.06
C LEU A 10 6.83 22.98 -8.60
N LEU A 11 7.18 22.54 -9.80
CA LEU A 11 8.47 22.85 -10.41
C LEU A 11 8.56 24.29 -10.93
N PHE A 12 7.48 24.79 -11.55
CA PHE A 12 7.48 26.07 -12.28
C PHE A 12 6.62 27.15 -11.65
N GLY A 13 5.96 26.90 -10.51
CA GLY A 13 5.16 27.91 -9.78
C GLY A 13 3.96 28.47 -10.53
N ARG A 14 3.57 27.84 -11.64
CA ARG A 14 2.49 28.27 -12.55
C ARG A 14 1.86 27.07 -13.24
N GLU A 15 0.70 27.28 -13.83
CA GLU A 15 0.04 26.26 -14.64
C GLU A 15 0.72 26.09 -16.00
N PRO A 16 0.75 24.87 -16.55
CA PRO A 16 1.23 24.64 -17.90
C PRO A 16 0.31 25.37 -18.87
N ARG A 17 0.91 26.11 -19.82
CA ARG A 17 0.17 26.71 -20.92
C ARG A 17 0.03 25.68 -22.03
N LEU A 18 -1.20 25.27 -22.30
CA LEU A 18 -1.55 24.36 -23.37
C LEU A 18 -1.75 25.13 -24.68
N PRO A 19 -1.53 24.50 -25.86
CA PRO A 19 -1.76 25.15 -27.15
C PRO A 19 -3.19 25.67 -27.35
N THR A 20 -4.17 25.03 -26.70
CA THR A 20 -5.59 25.40 -26.72
C THR A 20 -5.97 26.50 -25.72
N ASP A 21 -5.07 26.87 -24.80
CA ASP A 21 -5.38 27.88 -23.80
C ASP A 21 -5.47 29.26 -24.44
N LYS A 22 -6.45 30.05 -23.98
CA LYS A 22 -6.56 31.46 -24.38
C LYS A 22 -5.29 32.20 -23.94
N PRO A 23 -4.79 33.16 -24.74
CA PRO A 23 -3.65 33.97 -24.33
C PRO A 23 -3.98 34.62 -22.99
N ALA A 24 -3.10 34.42 -22.01
CA ALA A 24 -3.27 35.01 -20.68
C ALA A 24 -3.45 36.52 -20.83
N SER A 25 -4.42 37.10 -20.11
CA SER A 25 -4.51 38.56 -19.95
C SER A 25 -3.13 39.03 -19.52
N ALA A 26 -2.48 39.87 -20.31
CA ALA A 26 -1.10 40.26 -20.08
C ALA A 26 -0.96 40.78 -18.64
N PHE A 27 -0.28 40.02 -17.78
CA PHE A 27 0.11 40.52 -16.48
C PHE A 27 1.08 41.66 -16.75
N THR A 28 0.63 42.89 -16.55
CA THR A 28 1.45 44.08 -16.75
C THR A 28 2.39 44.23 -15.56
N PHE A 29 3.56 43.61 -15.68
CA PHE A 29 4.66 43.85 -14.75
C PHE A 29 5.28 45.21 -15.06
N ARG A 30 5.40 46.07 -14.03
CA ARG A 30 5.99 47.41 -14.20
C ARG A 30 7.50 47.34 -14.37
N LYS A 31 8.14 46.33 -13.77
CA LYS A 31 9.57 46.04 -13.89
C LYS A 31 9.80 44.59 -14.29
N PRO A 32 10.86 44.28 -15.06
CA PRO A 32 11.22 42.89 -15.40
C PRO A 32 11.40 41.99 -14.17
N ASN A 33 11.88 42.55 -13.05
CA ASN A 33 12.14 41.80 -11.82
C ASN A 33 10.87 41.41 -11.04
N ASP A 34 9.73 42.07 -11.31
CA ASP A 34 8.48 41.82 -10.59
C ASP A 34 7.93 40.40 -10.86
N TYR A 35 8.11 39.91 -12.10
CA TYR A 35 7.71 38.56 -12.47
C TYR A 35 8.50 37.49 -11.70
N TYR A 36 9.83 37.68 -11.59
CA TYR A 36 10.69 36.74 -10.87
C TYR A 36 10.32 36.68 -9.39
N GLU A 37 10.10 37.83 -8.76
CA GLU A 37 9.70 37.90 -7.35
C GLU A 37 8.32 37.26 -7.11
N GLN A 38 7.35 37.48 -8.00
CA GLN A 38 6.05 36.82 -7.91
C GLN A 38 6.19 35.30 -8.09
N LEU A 39 6.97 34.86 -9.07
CA LEU A 39 7.23 33.45 -9.33
C LEU A 39 7.84 32.77 -8.09
N ARG A 40 8.87 33.38 -7.50
CA ARG A 40 9.53 32.89 -6.29
C ARG A 40 8.54 32.77 -5.12
N LYS A 41 7.70 33.78 -4.91
CA LYS A 41 6.64 33.76 -3.89
C LYS A 41 5.63 32.65 -4.14
N ASN A 42 5.19 32.48 -5.39
CA ASN A 42 4.24 31.44 -5.78
C ASN A 42 4.81 30.04 -5.52
N VAL A 43 6.02 29.75 -5.99
CA VAL A 43 6.68 28.45 -5.76
C VAL A 43 6.76 28.16 -4.26
N LYS A 44 7.23 29.12 -3.46
CA LYS A 44 7.33 28.95 -2.00
C LYS A 44 5.96 28.66 -1.36
N LEU A 45 4.92 29.37 -1.78
CA LEU A 45 3.57 29.18 -1.29
C LEU A 45 2.99 27.82 -1.68
N MET A 46 3.14 27.41 -2.95
CA MET A 46 2.66 26.12 -3.44
C MET A 46 3.35 24.96 -2.71
N HIS A 47 4.66 25.04 -2.49
CA HIS A 47 5.38 24.01 -1.72
C HIS A 47 4.89 23.93 -0.27
N ARG A 48 4.64 25.07 0.38
CA ARG A 48 4.10 25.10 1.74
C ARG A 48 2.74 24.40 1.81
N TYR A 49 1.80 24.78 0.95
CA TYR A 49 0.47 24.15 0.91
C TYR A 49 0.52 22.69 0.48
N ALA A 50 1.39 22.33 -0.46
CA ALA A 50 1.60 20.94 -0.87
C ALA A 50 2.07 20.08 0.31
N HIS A 51 2.97 20.61 1.14
CA HIS A 51 3.47 19.94 2.33
C HIS A 51 2.38 19.79 3.40
N GLU A 52 1.62 20.85 3.69
CA GLU A 52 0.48 20.81 4.61
C GLU A 52 -0.57 19.77 4.16
N ASN A 53 -0.94 19.80 2.88
CA ASN A 53 -1.85 18.84 2.28
C ASN A 53 -1.33 17.41 2.40
N MET A 54 -0.04 17.19 2.10
CA MET A 54 0.57 15.86 2.21
C MET A 54 0.50 15.33 3.63
N THR A 55 0.86 16.14 4.63
CA THR A 55 0.78 15.77 6.05
C THR A 55 -0.65 15.45 6.47
N ASN A 56 -1.62 16.30 6.09
CA ASN A 56 -3.03 16.09 6.40
C ASN A 56 -3.57 14.80 5.75
N ARG A 57 -3.24 14.55 4.48
CA ARG A 57 -3.63 13.34 3.76
C ARG A 57 -2.97 12.10 4.36
N GLN A 58 -1.69 12.17 4.72
CA GLN A 58 -0.99 11.07 5.38
C GLN A 58 -1.68 10.68 6.69
N ASN A 59 -2.07 11.67 7.51
CA ASN A 59 -2.83 11.43 8.74
C ASN A 59 -4.20 10.79 8.48
N GLN A 60 -4.94 11.26 7.47
CA GLN A 60 -6.22 10.66 7.08
C GLN A 60 -6.05 9.22 6.59
N TYR A 61 -5.06 8.96 5.74
CA TYR A 61 -4.77 7.63 5.22
C TYR A 61 -4.35 6.68 6.33
N LYS A 62 -3.52 7.13 7.28
CA LYS A 62 -3.17 6.34 8.47
C LYS A 62 -4.43 5.96 9.27
N LYS A 63 -5.28 6.92 9.62
CA LYS A 63 -6.54 6.67 10.35
C LYS A 63 -7.44 5.67 9.61
N HIS A 64 -7.59 5.83 8.30
CA HIS A 64 -8.42 4.93 7.49
C HIS A 64 -7.84 3.52 7.40
N TYR A 65 -6.51 3.43 7.24
CA TYR A 65 -5.79 2.16 7.22
C TYR A 65 -5.92 1.43 8.56
N ASP A 66 -5.66 2.12 9.67
CA ASP A 66 -5.72 1.56 11.02
C ASP A 66 -7.16 1.11 11.37
N LYS A 67 -8.20 1.82 10.88
CA LYS A 67 -9.61 1.49 11.15
C LYS A 67 -10.02 0.08 10.70
N HIS A 68 -9.50 -0.41 9.57
CA HIS A 68 -9.90 -1.70 8.99
C HIS A 68 -8.77 -2.74 9.04
N ARG A 69 -7.70 -2.44 9.78
CA ARG A 69 -6.55 -3.34 9.86
C ARG A 69 -6.87 -4.49 10.82
N SER A 70 -7.12 -5.66 10.25
CA SER A 70 -6.99 -6.91 10.99
C SER A 70 -5.50 -7.13 11.28
N ASP A 71 -5.16 -7.35 12.54
CA ASP A 71 -3.81 -7.69 12.98
C ASP A 71 -3.79 -9.16 13.43
N PRO A 72 -3.80 -10.12 12.48
CA PRO A 72 -3.71 -11.51 12.84
C PRO A 72 -2.40 -11.76 13.61
N ARG A 73 -2.35 -12.79 14.44
CA ARG A 73 -1.12 -13.32 15.00
C ARG A 73 -1.06 -14.79 14.74
N TYR A 74 0.14 -15.29 14.50
CA TYR A 74 0.40 -16.70 14.23
C TYR A 74 1.50 -17.17 15.14
N SER A 75 1.41 -18.42 15.59
CA SER A 75 2.36 -19.03 16.50
C SER A 75 3.31 -19.97 15.76
N ILE A 76 4.43 -20.31 16.40
CA ILE A 76 5.32 -21.35 15.91
C ILE A 76 4.54 -22.66 15.75
N ASN A 77 4.82 -23.40 14.68
CA ASN A 77 4.14 -24.61 14.23
C ASN A 77 2.76 -24.44 13.57
N ASP A 78 2.25 -23.20 13.41
CA ASP A 78 1.03 -22.99 12.64
C ASP A 78 1.27 -23.29 11.15
N ARG A 79 0.30 -23.99 10.53
CA ARG A 79 0.26 -24.23 9.09
C ARG A 79 -0.44 -23.09 8.37
N VAL A 80 0.30 -22.49 7.44
CA VAL A 80 -0.13 -21.29 6.71
C VAL A 80 0.15 -21.41 5.23
N LEU A 81 -0.55 -20.61 4.43
CA LEU A 81 -0.30 -20.43 3.01
C LEU A 81 0.35 -19.07 2.76
N ILE A 82 1.31 -19.02 1.85
CA ILE A 82 2.09 -17.81 1.53
C ILE A 82 1.71 -17.27 0.16
N ARG A 83 1.50 -15.97 0.05
CA ARG A 83 1.20 -15.31 -1.22
C ARG A 83 2.38 -15.45 -2.18
N LYS A 84 2.09 -15.86 -3.42
CA LYS A 84 3.05 -15.84 -4.52
C LYS A 84 3.08 -14.46 -5.17
N HIS A 85 4.27 -13.90 -5.30
CA HIS A 85 4.52 -12.67 -6.04
C HIS A 85 5.01 -13.02 -7.46
N GLY A 86 4.56 -12.30 -8.48
CA GLY A 86 4.93 -12.57 -9.88
C GLY A 86 4.22 -13.78 -10.49
N LEU A 87 2.89 -13.81 -10.43
CA LEU A 87 2.08 -14.81 -11.14
C LEU A 87 2.36 -14.73 -12.65
N LYS A 88 2.58 -15.88 -13.31
CA LYS A 88 2.91 -15.93 -14.74
C LYS A 88 1.63 -15.82 -15.58
N ASN A 89 0.56 -16.44 -15.11
CA ASN A 89 -0.74 -16.47 -15.78
C ASN A 89 -1.85 -15.93 -14.87
N LYS A 90 -2.95 -15.46 -15.50
CA LYS A 90 -4.14 -14.93 -14.80
C LYS A 90 -4.84 -15.98 -13.92
N LEU A 91 -4.67 -17.26 -14.22
CA LEU A 91 -5.32 -18.39 -13.53
C LEU A 91 -4.40 -19.08 -12.51
N ASP A 92 -3.17 -18.60 -12.32
CA ASP A 92 -2.25 -19.19 -11.34
C ASP A 92 -2.76 -18.93 -9.92
N PRO A 93 -2.62 -19.91 -9.00
CA PRO A 93 -3.03 -19.74 -7.61
C PRO A 93 -2.23 -18.63 -6.94
N LYS A 94 -2.94 -17.69 -6.30
CA LYS A 94 -2.36 -16.52 -5.62
C LYS A 94 -1.54 -16.89 -4.38
N TYR A 95 -1.79 -18.06 -3.79
CA TYR A 95 -1.09 -18.56 -2.61
C TYR A 95 -0.34 -19.86 -2.93
N SER A 96 0.59 -20.26 -2.05
CA SER A 96 1.26 -21.53 -2.11
C SER A 96 0.24 -22.67 -2.14
N VAL A 97 0.52 -23.69 -2.95
CA VAL A 97 -0.29 -24.91 -3.00
C VAL A 97 0.09 -25.80 -1.82
N THR A 98 1.37 -25.78 -1.46
CA THR A 98 1.94 -26.45 -0.30
C THR A 98 1.75 -25.59 0.95
N PRO A 99 1.32 -26.18 2.08
CA PRO A 99 1.40 -25.54 3.37
C PRO A 99 2.85 -25.23 3.74
N GLN A 100 3.03 -24.14 4.46
CA GLN A 100 4.29 -23.80 5.11
C GLN A 100 4.05 -23.69 6.61
N ILE A 101 5.07 -24.03 7.39
CA ILE A 101 5.02 -24.02 8.84
C ILE A 101 5.78 -22.80 9.36
N ILE A 102 5.22 -22.09 10.32
CA ILE A 102 5.94 -21.01 11.00
C ILE A 102 7.01 -21.59 11.91
N VAL A 103 8.25 -21.20 11.66
CA VAL A 103 9.42 -21.63 12.44
C VAL A 103 9.85 -20.55 13.43
N ARG A 104 9.68 -19.26 13.08
CA ARG A 104 9.95 -18.13 13.98
C ARG A 104 8.88 -17.04 13.86
N GLU A 105 8.52 -16.49 15.00
CA GLU A 105 7.57 -15.38 15.14
C GLU A 105 8.34 -14.07 15.39
N GLU A 106 8.29 -13.15 14.41
CA GLU A 106 8.95 -11.82 14.47
C GLU A 106 8.02 -10.71 13.99
N HIS A 107 6.82 -10.60 14.59
CA HIS A 107 5.75 -9.72 14.12
C HIS A 107 6.24 -8.31 13.71
N PRO A 108 5.90 -7.80 12.50
CA PRO A 108 4.92 -8.31 11.53
C PRO A 108 5.51 -9.26 10.48
N VAL A 109 6.72 -9.76 10.67
CA VAL A 109 7.41 -10.65 9.75
C VAL A 109 7.55 -12.04 10.38
N TYR A 110 7.43 -13.09 9.58
CA TYR A 110 7.53 -14.46 10.07
C TYR A 110 8.54 -15.21 9.21
N ILE A 111 9.23 -16.18 9.82
CA ILE A 111 10.04 -17.13 9.07
C ILE A 111 9.22 -18.40 8.95
N VAL A 112 8.96 -18.77 7.70
CA VAL A 112 8.16 -19.92 7.31
C VAL A 112 9.02 -20.92 6.58
N LYS A 113 8.73 -22.20 6.79
CA LYS A 113 9.44 -23.31 6.17
C LYS A 113 8.47 -24.12 5.35
N ASP A 114 8.81 -24.33 4.08
CA ASP A 114 8.01 -25.18 3.20
C ASP A 114 8.12 -26.65 3.65
N GLU A 115 6.97 -27.33 3.76
CA GLU A 115 6.93 -28.72 4.21
C GLU A 115 7.66 -29.66 3.24
N ILE A 116 7.67 -29.35 1.94
CA ILE A 116 8.26 -30.21 0.89
C ILE A 116 9.72 -29.86 0.67
N THR A 117 10.02 -28.60 0.34
CA THR A 117 11.39 -28.22 -0.06
C THR A 117 12.28 -27.96 1.15
N GLN A 118 11.71 -27.90 2.37
CA GLN A 118 12.40 -27.57 3.62
C GLN A 118 13.09 -26.20 3.59
N SER A 119 12.81 -25.37 2.58
CA SER A 119 13.39 -24.04 2.42
C SER A 119 12.70 -23.05 3.34
N GLU A 120 13.50 -22.22 4.02
CA GLU A 120 13.01 -21.15 4.87
C GLU A 120 12.88 -19.85 4.07
N THR A 121 11.83 -19.07 4.35
CA THR A 121 11.59 -17.77 3.70
C THR A 121 11.03 -16.78 4.71
N ARG A 122 11.43 -15.52 4.57
CA ARG A 122 10.97 -14.41 5.40
C ARG A 122 9.77 -13.73 4.75
N VAL A 123 8.61 -13.74 5.42
CA VAL A 123 7.33 -13.28 4.84
C VAL A 123 6.63 -12.30 5.77
N HIS A 124 6.08 -11.22 5.22
CA HIS A 124 5.26 -10.27 5.97
C HIS A 124 3.86 -10.83 6.23
N ILE A 125 3.29 -10.53 7.40
CA ILE A 125 2.01 -11.08 7.87
C ILE A 125 0.83 -10.93 6.89
N ASN A 126 0.81 -9.82 6.13
CA ASN A 126 -0.21 -9.54 5.11
C ASN A 126 -0.22 -10.57 3.96
N ASP A 127 0.90 -11.25 3.73
CA ASP A 127 1.07 -12.28 2.72
C ASP A 127 0.84 -13.70 3.27
N ILE A 128 0.47 -13.82 4.55
CA ILE A 128 0.18 -15.08 5.23
C ILE A 128 -1.34 -15.27 5.33
N ARG A 129 -1.79 -16.51 5.13
CA ARG A 129 -3.17 -16.94 5.37
C ARG A 129 -3.21 -18.22 6.21
N PRO A 130 -4.04 -18.29 7.25
CA PRO A 130 -4.20 -19.52 8.03
C PRO A 130 -4.91 -20.60 7.21
N ILE A 131 -4.56 -21.85 7.46
CA ILE A 131 -5.29 -23.01 6.94
C ILE A 131 -6.32 -23.43 8.00
N TYR A 132 -7.60 -23.18 7.74
CA TYR A 132 -8.67 -23.69 8.59
C TYR A 132 -8.98 -25.13 8.19
N VAL A 133 -8.43 -26.10 8.93
CA VAL A 133 -8.80 -27.51 8.77
C VAL A 133 -10.21 -27.65 9.36
N GLN A 134 -11.23 -27.74 8.52
CA GLN A 134 -12.55 -28.18 8.98
C GLN A 134 -12.40 -29.63 9.44
N ASN A 135 -12.36 -29.84 10.75
CA ASN A 135 -12.38 -31.16 11.35
C ASN A 135 -13.66 -31.89 10.92
N ARG A 136 -13.55 -32.72 9.88
CA ARG A 136 -14.62 -33.59 9.36
C ARG A 136 -14.98 -34.73 10.33
N THR A 137 -14.41 -34.74 11.53
CA THR A 137 -14.51 -35.80 12.54
C THR A 137 -15.79 -35.76 13.39
N ASN A 138 -16.65 -34.73 13.27
CA ASN A 138 -17.88 -34.65 14.09
C ASN A 138 -19.15 -35.21 13.43
N ARG A 139 -19.13 -35.66 12.16
CA ARG A 139 -20.34 -36.22 11.50
C ARG A 139 -20.51 -37.74 11.56
N LEU A 140 -19.53 -38.48 12.06
CA LEU A 140 -19.61 -39.96 12.16
C LEU A 140 -20.00 -40.47 13.56
N LYS A 141 -20.06 -39.60 14.58
CA LYS A 141 -20.47 -39.99 15.94
C LYS A 141 -21.98 -39.91 16.20
N GLU A 142 -22.75 -39.27 15.32
CA GLU A 142 -24.22 -39.17 15.45
C GLU A 142 -24.98 -40.28 14.68
N GLN A 143 -24.33 -41.05 13.81
CA GLN A 143 -24.98 -42.12 13.04
C GLN A 143 -24.88 -43.52 13.68
N ASN A 144 -24.10 -43.68 14.76
CA ASN A 144 -23.96 -44.96 15.48
C ASN A 144 -24.71 -44.95 16.84
N LYS A 145 -25.80 -44.19 16.94
CA LYS A 145 -26.62 -44.12 18.17
C LYS A 145 -28.10 -44.47 17.95
N HIS A 146 -28.40 -45.26 16.92
CA HIS A 146 -29.68 -45.92 16.74
C HIS A 146 -29.48 -47.41 16.53
#